data_AF-A0A3A0C832-F1
#
_entry.id   AF-A0A3A0C832-F1
#
_cell.length_a   1.000
_cell.length_b   1.000
_cell.length_c   1.000
_cell.angle_alpha   90.00
_cell.angle_beta   90.00
_cell.angle_gamma   90.00
#
_symmetry.space_group_name_H-M   'P 1'
#
loop_
_entity.id
_entity.type
_entity.pdbx_description
1 polymer ?
#
loop_
_entity_poly.entity_id
_entity_poly.type
_entity_poly.pdbx_seq_one_letter_code
_entity_poly.pdbx_strand_id
1 'polypeptide(L)'
;MSHTVLGLSTEIPYGARRVEAGGKVSARAGRALRQFRLALQRRTSGPLASRLAGFADQVAQAAATSPSSDLWDMVRADCRREFSTAALRHGSLADAIEWETIKLQSRLGGGMESAPPPAVAMFRERRVHIGRLIHLWRGLAAETEEWLAGQGGTTFLDVGPWGGFNFVIESDGYTRMPFARLTLAMGALPETPLTEAGGPLFDHFLPRYCEALAEAGVTIPDHWQYQFPKWDHAGRLIELSGTYYLPSHTYDRRTFIKVRLSRACETVEEITLQDFLVLLERLHFTTDWALYREQTKDVDARFDLQDFISLNHVVEGVYQRSADEERLLVEIKDAFRGTIKTPAVLYGYWRQVIISRWVENLYWVLADVALGVKRYQRMVSFAREVVDQMPPRLLIPVRRQLQEYHSRLGAFGVIGGDAVSS
;
A
#
# COMPACT_ATOMS: atom_id res chain seq x y z
N MET A 1 16.62 15.79 62.32
CA MET A 1 15.33 15.34 61.77
C MET A 1 15.32 15.71 60.30
N SER A 2 15.41 14.73 59.40
CA SER A 2 15.00 14.87 57.99
C SER A 2 15.24 13.58 57.20
N HIS A 3 14.17 13.20 56.49
CA HIS A 3 14.05 12.43 55.25
C HIS A 3 14.32 10.92 55.23
N THR A 4 13.19 10.22 55.33
CA THR A 4 12.89 8.88 54.82
C THR A 4 12.92 8.83 53.29
N VAL A 5 13.40 7.69 52.80
CA VAL A 5 13.53 7.21 51.42
C VAL A 5 12.17 7.09 50.71
N LEU A 6 12.11 7.54 49.45
CA LEU A 6 11.08 7.17 48.47
C LEU A 6 11.77 6.61 47.23
N GLY A 7 11.47 5.35 46.91
CA GLY A 7 11.95 4.65 45.73
C GLY A 7 11.29 5.19 44.46
N LEU A 8 12.12 5.44 43.44
CA LEU A 8 11.67 5.72 42.08
C LEU A 8 11.71 4.43 41.26
N SER A 9 10.53 4.06 40.77
CA SER A 9 10.30 3.02 39.76
C SER A 9 11.11 3.31 38.50
N THR A 10 11.89 2.33 38.05
CA THR A 10 12.52 2.33 36.73
C THR A 10 11.55 1.75 35.71
N GLU A 11 10.67 2.58 35.15
CA GLU A 11 10.03 2.31 33.86
C GLU A 11 10.87 2.97 32.76
N ILE A 12 11.52 2.12 31.97
CA ILE A 12 12.27 2.50 30.77
C ILE A 12 11.26 2.63 29.62
N PRO A 13 11.14 3.78 28.93
CA PRO A 13 10.30 3.88 27.75
C PRO A 13 10.87 3.00 26.63
N TYR A 14 10.05 2.08 26.13
CA TYR A 14 10.30 1.30 24.92
C TYR A 14 10.47 2.23 23.71
N GLY A 15 11.54 2.03 22.94
CA GLY A 15 11.74 2.73 21.65
C GLY A 15 13.07 3.46 21.53
N ALA A 16 14.20 2.79 21.76
CA ALA A 16 15.50 3.29 21.35
C ALA A 16 16.40 2.14 20.89
N ARG A 17 16.38 1.83 19.59
CA ARG A 17 17.53 1.20 18.92
C ARG A 17 17.80 1.90 17.61
N ARG A 18 18.52 3.02 17.71
CA ARG A 18 19.27 3.62 16.61
C ARG A 18 20.72 3.18 16.77
N VAL A 19 21.29 2.67 15.68
CA VAL A 19 22.71 2.40 15.41
C VAL A 19 23.55 2.10 16.65
N GLU A 20 23.70 0.80 16.97
CA GLU A 20 24.77 0.39 17.87
C GLU A 20 26.11 0.87 17.28
N ALA A 21 26.77 1.74 18.04
CA ALA A 21 28.14 2.17 17.79
C ALA A 21 29.02 0.91 17.72
N GLY A 22 29.38 0.50 16.50
CA GLY A 22 30.22 -0.68 16.26
C GLY A 22 29.77 -1.58 15.12
N GLY A 23 29.51 -1.02 13.91
CA GLY A 23 29.54 -1.76 12.64
C GLY A 23 28.64 -3.01 12.47
N LYS A 24 27.76 -3.35 13.41
CA LYS A 24 26.87 -4.50 13.30
C LYS A 24 25.58 -4.10 12.60
N VAL A 25 25.39 -4.63 11.40
CA VAL A 25 24.12 -4.57 10.67
C VAL A 25 23.01 -5.16 11.57
N SER A 26 21.91 -4.44 11.75
CA SER A 26 20.78 -4.94 12.55
C SER A 26 20.29 -6.29 12.02
N ALA A 27 19.74 -7.15 12.88
CA ALA A 27 19.25 -8.46 12.46
C ALA A 27 18.22 -8.35 11.30
N ARG A 28 17.37 -7.32 11.33
CA ARG A 28 16.43 -7.00 10.25
C ARG A 28 17.14 -6.60 8.95
N ALA A 29 18.12 -5.71 9.01
CA ALA A 29 18.90 -5.31 7.83
C ALA A 29 19.66 -6.50 7.22
N GLY A 30 20.19 -7.39 8.06
CA GLY A 30 20.82 -8.64 7.61
C GLY A 30 19.84 -9.56 6.86
N ARG A 31 18.60 -9.71 7.35
CA ARG A 31 17.53 -10.43 6.63
C ARG A 31 17.18 -9.73 5.31
N ALA A 32 17.11 -8.40 5.28
CA ALA A 32 16.72 -7.64 4.10
C ALA A 32 17.75 -7.77 2.97
N LEU A 33 19.04 -7.65 3.30
CA LEU A 33 20.14 -7.85 2.36
C LEU A 33 20.19 -9.29 1.83
N ARG A 34 19.93 -10.29 2.68
CA ARG A 34 19.83 -11.68 2.26
C ARG A 34 18.68 -11.87 1.27
N GLN A 35 17.51 -11.32 1.59
CA GLN A 35 16.34 -11.47 0.73
C GLN A 35 16.51 -10.76 -0.62
N PHE A 36 17.11 -9.58 -0.63
CA PHE A 36 17.45 -8.88 -1.88
C PHE A 36 18.33 -9.73 -2.79
N ARG A 37 19.42 -10.32 -2.25
CA ARG A 37 20.28 -11.22 -3.01
C ARG A 37 19.53 -12.44 -3.54
N LEU A 38 18.70 -13.08 -2.71
CA LEU A 38 17.89 -14.24 -3.11
C LEU A 38 16.89 -13.86 -4.22
N ALA A 39 16.24 -12.70 -4.11
CA ALA A 39 15.30 -12.22 -5.11
C ALA A 39 15.99 -12.02 -6.47
N LEU A 40 17.18 -11.39 -6.49
CA LEU A 40 17.95 -11.19 -7.72
C LEU A 40 18.48 -12.50 -8.31
N GLN A 41 18.99 -13.41 -7.48
CA GLN A 41 19.45 -14.73 -7.93
C GLN A 41 18.36 -15.52 -8.65
N ARG A 42 17.09 -15.38 -8.24
CA ARG A 42 15.95 -16.05 -8.90
C ARG A 42 15.59 -15.46 -10.27
N ARG A 43 16.14 -14.30 -10.68
CA ARG A 43 15.77 -13.60 -11.92
C ARG A 43 16.59 -14.02 -13.15
N THR A 44 17.75 -14.66 -12.97
CA THR A 44 18.63 -14.99 -14.10
C THR A 44 19.46 -16.26 -13.84
N SER A 45 20.00 -16.83 -14.91
CA SER A 45 20.91 -17.97 -14.88
C SER A 45 22.05 -17.77 -15.89
N GLY A 46 23.13 -18.56 -15.76
CA GLY A 46 24.26 -18.50 -16.69
C GLY A 46 25.20 -17.30 -16.47
N PRO A 47 25.92 -16.81 -17.51
CA PRO A 47 26.97 -15.80 -17.36
C PRO A 47 26.52 -14.46 -16.75
N LEU A 48 25.24 -14.11 -16.90
CA LEU A 48 24.64 -12.92 -16.28
C LEU A 48 24.46 -13.08 -14.77
N ALA A 49 24.35 -14.31 -14.26
CA ALA A 49 24.15 -14.56 -12.83
C ALA A 49 25.38 -14.14 -11.99
N SER A 50 26.60 -14.41 -12.46
CA SER A 50 27.82 -13.98 -11.76
C SER A 50 27.96 -12.46 -11.72
N ARG A 51 27.60 -11.78 -12.82
CA ARG A 51 27.59 -10.30 -12.87
C ARG A 51 26.53 -9.72 -11.95
N LEU A 52 25.32 -10.30 -11.96
CA LEU A 52 24.23 -9.90 -11.08
C LEU A 52 24.57 -10.11 -9.61
N ALA A 53 25.25 -11.21 -9.26
CA ALA A 53 25.72 -11.46 -7.90
C ALA A 53 26.72 -10.39 -7.45
N GLY A 54 27.71 -10.07 -8.29
CA GLY A 54 28.66 -8.99 -8.02
C GLY A 54 27.97 -7.62 -7.86
N PHE A 55 27.00 -7.32 -8.73
CA PHE A 55 26.19 -6.10 -8.62
C PHE A 55 25.34 -6.08 -7.34
N ALA A 56 24.73 -7.22 -6.96
CA ALA A 56 23.95 -7.33 -5.73
C ALA A 56 24.81 -7.07 -4.49
N ASP A 57 26.08 -7.50 -4.50
CA ASP A 57 27.03 -7.21 -3.43
C ASP A 57 27.46 -5.74 -3.40
N GLN A 58 27.60 -5.09 -4.56
CA GLN A 58 27.84 -3.65 -4.63
C GLN A 58 26.67 -2.84 -4.03
N VAL A 59 25.43 -3.18 -4.38
CA VAL A 59 24.22 -2.56 -3.81
C VAL A 59 24.17 -2.81 -2.29
N ALA A 60 24.44 -4.05 -1.86
CA ALA A 60 24.48 -4.39 -0.44
C ALA A 60 25.54 -3.62 0.34
N GLN A 61 26.70 -3.37 -0.27
CA GLN A 61 27.76 -2.56 0.31
C GLN A 61 27.36 -1.08 0.39
N ALA A 62 26.80 -0.51 -0.68
CA ALA A 62 26.29 0.86 -0.71
C ALA A 62 25.22 1.08 0.37
N ALA A 63 24.32 0.12 0.53
CA ALA A 63 23.30 0.09 1.57
C ALA A 63 23.87 0.10 2.99
N ALA A 64 24.99 -0.59 3.21
CA ALA A 64 25.66 -0.63 4.51
C ALA A 64 26.42 0.68 4.83
N THR A 65 26.94 1.37 3.81
CA THR A 65 27.76 2.59 3.99
C THR A 65 26.95 3.88 4.01
N SER A 66 25.83 3.94 3.28
CA SER A 66 25.06 5.18 3.07
C SER A 66 23.54 4.93 3.15
N PRO A 67 23.02 4.50 4.31
CA PRO A 67 21.62 4.07 4.45
C PRO A 67 20.57 5.18 4.24
N SER A 68 20.98 6.46 4.27
CA SER A 68 20.09 7.62 4.08
C SER A 68 20.04 8.15 2.65
N SER A 69 20.85 7.61 1.73
CA SER A 69 20.84 8.00 0.31
C SER A 69 19.84 7.16 -0.47
N ASP A 70 19.27 7.71 -1.55
CA ASP A 70 18.50 6.90 -2.49
C ASP A 70 19.44 5.84 -3.10
N LEU A 71 19.25 4.58 -2.70
CA LEU A 71 20.10 3.47 -3.09
C LEU A 71 20.05 3.25 -4.59
N TRP A 72 18.92 3.55 -5.22
CA TRP A 72 18.77 3.39 -6.65
C TRP A 72 19.54 4.49 -7.40
N ASP A 73 19.48 5.74 -6.96
CA ASP A 73 20.27 6.83 -7.59
C ASP A 73 21.77 6.50 -7.63
N MET A 74 22.29 5.88 -6.57
CA MET A 74 23.71 5.49 -6.49
C MET A 74 24.13 4.45 -7.52
N VAL A 75 23.22 3.55 -7.92
CA VAL A 75 23.56 2.36 -8.72
C VAL A 75 22.89 2.33 -10.10
N ARG A 76 22.01 3.31 -10.39
CA ARG A 76 21.20 3.39 -11.61
C ARG A 76 22.02 3.32 -12.88
N ALA A 77 23.08 4.14 -12.97
CA ALA A 77 23.88 4.25 -14.19
C ALA A 77 24.54 2.92 -14.56
N ASP A 78 25.16 2.25 -13.58
CA ASP A 78 25.80 0.96 -13.76
C ASP A 78 24.76 -0.14 -14.05
N CYS A 79 23.66 -0.17 -13.31
CA CYS A 79 22.56 -1.12 -13.56
C CYS A 79 22.01 -1.02 -14.99
N ARG A 80 21.69 0.21 -15.43
CA ARG A 80 21.11 0.46 -16.76
C ARG A 80 22.11 0.12 -17.87
N ARG A 81 23.40 0.41 -17.67
CA ARG A 81 24.46 0.02 -18.63
C ARG A 81 24.58 -1.49 -18.77
N GLU A 82 24.50 -2.23 -17.67
CA GLU A 82 24.80 -3.66 -17.66
C GLU A 82 23.60 -4.57 -17.93
N PHE A 83 22.39 -4.17 -17.53
CA PHE A 83 21.23 -5.06 -17.48
C PHE A 83 20.02 -4.59 -18.29
N SER A 84 20.07 -3.45 -18.99
CA SER A 84 18.92 -2.96 -19.78
C SER A 84 18.59 -3.81 -21.00
N THR A 85 19.58 -4.47 -21.61
CA THR A 85 19.40 -5.30 -22.81
C THR A 85 18.92 -6.72 -22.50
N ALA A 86 19.00 -7.15 -21.24
CA ALA A 86 18.52 -8.44 -20.79
C ALA A 86 16.98 -8.38 -20.59
N ALA A 87 16.25 -8.82 -21.62
CA ALA A 87 14.79 -8.81 -21.61
C ALA A 87 14.21 -9.88 -20.64
N LEU A 88 13.14 -9.48 -19.95
CA LEU A 88 12.25 -10.33 -19.16
C LEU A 88 10.84 -10.26 -19.77
N ARG A 89 9.93 -11.11 -19.30
CA ARG A 89 8.54 -11.16 -19.78
C ARG A 89 7.83 -9.79 -19.78
N HIS A 90 8.13 -8.95 -18.78
CA HIS A 90 7.46 -7.66 -18.57
C HIS A 90 8.44 -6.48 -18.35
N GLY A 91 9.53 -6.43 -19.11
CA GLY A 91 10.51 -5.35 -19.03
C GLY A 91 11.94 -5.85 -19.15
N SER A 92 12.90 -5.13 -18.58
CA SER A 92 14.31 -5.52 -18.53
C SER A 92 14.71 -6.04 -17.15
N LEU A 93 15.84 -6.75 -17.08
CA LEU A 93 16.47 -7.12 -15.81
C LEU A 93 16.83 -5.87 -14.99
N ALA A 94 17.20 -4.75 -15.64
CA ALA A 94 17.41 -3.48 -14.95
C ALA A 94 16.15 -2.97 -14.22
N ASP A 95 14.96 -3.14 -14.81
CA ASP A 95 13.70 -2.73 -14.16
C ASP A 95 13.40 -3.62 -12.94
N ALA A 96 13.69 -4.92 -13.04
CA ALA A 96 13.57 -5.83 -11.90
C ALA A 96 14.54 -5.47 -10.77
N ILE A 97 15.80 -5.14 -11.09
CA ILE A 97 16.80 -4.70 -10.11
C ILE A 97 16.37 -3.40 -9.44
N GLU A 98 15.85 -2.42 -10.20
CA GLU A 98 15.31 -1.17 -9.64
C GLU A 98 14.21 -1.46 -8.61
N TRP A 99 13.26 -2.33 -8.94
CA TRP A 99 12.19 -2.70 -8.02
C TRP A 99 12.68 -3.39 -6.75
N GLU A 100 13.59 -4.37 -6.87
CA GLU A 100 14.19 -5.03 -5.71
C GLU A 100 15.03 -4.07 -4.85
N THR A 101 15.69 -3.08 -5.47
CA THR A 101 16.47 -2.06 -4.77
C THR A 101 15.57 -1.10 -3.98
N ILE A 102 14.44 -0.69 -4.55
CA ILE A 102 13.44 0.14 -3.84
C ILE A 102 12.86 -0.62 -2.64
N LYS A 103 12.53 -1.91 -2.81
CA LYS A 103 12.09 -2.77 -1.70
C LYS A 103 13.16 -2.87 -0.61
N LEU A 104 14.42 -3.08 -0.99
CA LEU A 104 15.55 -3.12 -0.05
C LEU A 104 15.67 -1.80 0.72
N GLN A 105 15.65 -0.65 0.04
CA GLN A 105 15.73 0.67 0.67
C GLN A 105 14.62 0.85 1.71
N SER A 106 13.38 0.45 1.38
CA SER A 106 12.25 0.50 2.30
C SER A 106 12.38 -0.42 3.51
N ARG A 107 13.14 -1.52 3.39
CA ARG A 107 13.42 -2.47 4.48
C ARG A 107 14.60 -2.04 5.34
N LEU A 108 15.51 -1.24 4.80
CA LEU A 108 16.64 -0.71 5.55
C LEU A 108 16.30 0.59 6.27
N GLY A 109 15.52 1.44 5.62
CA GLY A 109 14.86 2.57 6.25
C GLY A 109 13.80 2.05 7.21
N GLY A 110 14.19 1.80 8.47
CA GLY A 110 13.23 1.55 9.55
C GLY A 110 12.12 2.59 9.46
N GLY A 111 10.87 2.12 9.35
CA GLY A 111 9.74 2.97 8.99
C GLY A 111 9.66 4.19 9.87
N MET A 112 9.94 5.36 9.29
CA MET A 112 9.72 6.69 9.85
C MET A 112 10.06 6.85 11.34
N GLU A 113 11.29 7.32 11.59
CA GLU A 113 11.70 7.99 12.83
C GLU A 113 11.04 9.36 13.04
N SER A 114 10.04 9.73 12.23
CA SER A 114 9.20 10.87 12.57
C SER A 114 8.38 10.44 13.78
N ALA A 115 8.64 11.07 14.92
CA ALA A 115 7.83 10.99 16.11
C ALA A 115 6.34 10.93 15.73
N PRO A 116 5.51 10.13 16.45
CA PRO A 116 4.08 10.10 16.19
C PRO A 116 3.57 11.54 16.05
N PRO A 117 2.71 11.84 15.06
CA PRO A 117 2.13 13.17 14.94
C PRO A 117 1.61 13.58 16.32
N PRO A 118 1.86 14.83 16.78
CA PRO A 118 1.50 15.28 18.12
C PRO A 118 0.05 14.97 18.44
N ALA A 119 -0.31 14.94 19.72
CA ALA A 119 -1.55 14.43 20.32
C ALA A 119 -2.90 14.75 19.60
N VAL A 120 -3.07 14.27 18.38
CA VAL A 120 -4.25 14.42 17.51
C VAL A 120 -5.00 13.11 17.55
N ALA A 121 -6.27 13.13 17.92
CA ALA A 121 -7.08 11.91 18.05
C ALA A 121 -7.14 11.14 16.71
N MET A 122 -6.95 9.82 16.74
CA MET A 122 -7.03 8.99 15.53
C MET A 122 -8.42 9.05 14.89
N PHE A 123 -9.47 9.17 15.71
CA PHE A 123 -10.85 9.34 15.29
C PHE A 123 -11.43 10.65 15.81
N ARG A 124 -12.15 11.36 14.94
CA ARG A 124 -12.93 12.55 15.30
C ARG A 124 -14.20 12.57 14.47
N GLU A 125 -15.38 12.57 15.10
CA GLU A 125 -16.67 12.61 14.39
C GLU A 125 -16.80 11.54 13.28
N ARG A 126 -16.31 10.33 13.56
CA ARG A 126 -16.23 9.21 12.60
C ARG A 126 -15.36 9.50 11.37
N ARG A 127 -14.49 10.50 11.40
CA ARG A 127 -13.40 10.71 10.44
C ARG A 127 -12.12 10.13 11.01
N VAL A 128 -11.20 9.73 10.13
CA VAL A 128 -9.93 9.11 10.50
C VAL A 128 -8.80 10.06 10.17
N HIS A 129 -7.85 10.21 11.08
CA HIS A 129 -6.58 10.85 10.76
C HIS A 129 -5.65 9.83 10.08
N ILE A 130 -5.44 9.97 8.77
CA ILE A 130 -4.75 8.95 7.96
C ILE A 130 -3.27 8.80 8.35
N GLY A 131 -2.58 9.90 8.64
CA GLY A 131 -1.18 9.86 9.11
C GLY A 131 -1.02 9.00 10.37
N ARG A 132 -1.76 9.31 11.43
CA ARG A 132 -1.78 8.53 12.69
C ARG A 132 -2.12 7.06 12.49
N LEU A 133 -3.06 6.75 11.60
CA LEU A 133 -3.43 5.36 11.31
C LEU A 133 -2.32 4.60 10.57
N ILE A 134 -1.68 5.22 9.57
CA ILE A 134 -0.52 4.64 8.87
C ILE A 134 0.62 4.39 9.85
N HIS A 135 0.89 5.32 10.77
CA HIS A 135 1.89 5.14 11.82
C HIS A 135 1.56 3.97 12.74
N LEU A 136 0.32 3.85 13.20
CA LEU A 136 -0.14 2.71 13.99
C LEU A 136 0.12 1.39 13.25
N TRP A 137 -0.35 1.28 12.00
CA TRP A 137 -0.21 0.04 11.24
C TRP A 137 1.24 -0.34 10.99
N ARG A 138 2.09 0.63 10.63
CA ARG A 138 3.53 0.38 10.42
C ARG A 138 4.24 -0.03 11.70
N GLY A 139 3.90 0.58 12.84
CA GLY A 139 4.42 0.20 14.15
C GLY A 139 4.05 -1.24 14.50
N LEU A 140 2.76 -1.57 14.45
CA LEU A 140 2.27 -2.93 14.70
C LEU A 140 2.84 -3.97 13.73
N ALA A 141 3.02 -3.61 12.46
CA ALA A 141 3.64 -4.48 11.47
C ALA A 141 5.12 -4.74 11.78
N ALA A 142 5.88 -3.72 12.18
CA ALA A 142 7.27 -3.88 12.57
C ALA A 142 7.41 -4.78 13.81
N GLU A 143 6.58 -4.57 14.84
CA GLU A 143 6.56 -5.42 16.05
C GLU A 143 6.20 -6.87 15.71
N THR A 144 5.18 -7.08 14.88
CA THR A 144 4.76 -8.40 14.42
C THR A 144 5.85 -9.09 13.60
N GLU A 145 6.53 -8.35 12.71
CA GLU A 145 7.65 -8.85 11.92
C GLU A 145 8.81 -9.31 12.82
N GLU A 146 9.16 -8.53 13.84
CA GLU A 146 10.20 -8.89 14.80
C GLU A 146 9.85 -10.13 15.62
N TRP A 147 8.61 -10.23 16.07
CA TRP A 147 8.13 -11.41 16.79
C TRP A 147 8.15 -12.68 15.92
N LEU A 148 7.68 -12.59 14.67
CA LEU A 148 7.74 -13.71 13.72
C LEU A 148 9.18 -14.11 13.40
N ALA A 149 10.08 -13.14 13.24
CA ALA A 149 11.50 -13.41 13.02
C ALA A 149 12.15 -14.12 14.22
N GLY A 150 11.71 -13.82 15.44
CA GLY A 150 12.13 -14.52 16.66
C GLY A 150 11.79 -16.01 16.68
N GLN A 151 10.86 -16.46 15.84
CA GLN A 151 10.47 -17.87 15.67
C GLN A 151 11.25 -18.59 14.56
N GLY A 152 12.24 -17.94 13.96
CA GLY A 152 13.09 -18.53 12.92
C GLY A 152 12.63 -18.29 11.48
N GLY A 153 11.60 -17.48 11.26
CA GLY A 153 11.12 -17.11 9.93
C GLY A 153 11.86 -15.93 9.31
N THR A 154 11.98 -15.92 7.97
CA THR A 154 12.25 -14.67 7.24
C THR A 154 10.91 -14.06 6.87
N THR A 155 10.58 -12.91 7.46
CA THR A 155 9.32 -12.21 7.22
C THR A 155 9.58 -10.73 7.00
N PHE A 156 8.84 -10.15 6.05
CA PHE A 156 8.68 -8.71 5.89
C PHE A 156 7.21 -8.39 5.74
N LEU A 157 6.74 -7.36 6.43
CA LEU A 157 5.37 -6.88 6.33
C LEU A 157 5.37 -5.46 5.75
N ASP A 158 4.85 -5.31 4.53
CA ASP A 158 4.59 -4.00 3.93
C ASP A 158 3.10 -3.72 4.04
N VAL A 159 2.76 -2.63 4.72
CA VAL A 159 1.39 -2.36 5.15
C VAL A 159 0.92 -1.00 4.70
N GLY A 160 -0.36 -0.91 4.39
CA GLY A 160 -0.97 0.35 4.05
C GLY A 160 -2.49 0.27 3.90
N PRO A 161 -3.11 1.45 3.77
CA PRO A 161 -4.53 1.53 3.47
C PRO A 161 -4.85 0.85 2.14
N TRP A 162 -5.92 0.04 2.10
CA TRP A 162 -6.42 -0.60 0.87
C TRP A 162 -7.86 -0.20 0.57
N GLY A 163 -8.10 0.32 -0.65
CA GLY A 163 -9.45 0.62 -1.14
C GLY A 163 -10.06 1.90 -0.56
N GLY A 164 -10.36 2.86 -1.44
CA GLY A 164 -11.06 4.12 -1.15
C GLY A 164 -10.72 4.80 0.17
N PHE A 165 -9.46 4.78 0.59
CA PHE A 165 -9.03 5.76 1.57
C PHE A 165 -9.18 7.10 0.88
N ASN A 166 -10.09 7.89 1.42
CA ASN A 166 -10.46 9.19 0.91
C ASN A 166 -9.20 10.05 0.83
N PHE A 167 -8.55 10.05 -0.34
CA PHE A 167 -7.47 11.01 -0.66
C PHE A 167 -8.01 12.44 -0.73
N VAL A 168 -9.33 12.58 -0.58
CA VAL A 168 -9.94 13.73 0.05
C VAL A 168 -9.60 13.72 1.54
N ILE A 169 -8.41 14.22 1.85
CA ILE A 169 -7.96 14.54 3.20
C ILE A 169 -8.04 16.06 3.33
N GLU A 170 -8.55 16.55 4.45
CA GLU A 170 -8.46 17.99 4.76
C GLU A 170 -7.01 18.36 5.11
N SER A 171 -6.72 19.65 5.15
CA SER A 171 -5.38 20.14 5.53
C SER A 171 -4.95 19.73 6.93
N ASP A 172 -5.88 19.27 7.78
CA ASP A 172 -5.64 18.80 9.14
C ASP A 172 -5.38 17.28 9.24
N GLY A 173 -5.24 16.59 8.10
CA GLY A 173 -4.90 15.15 8.06
C GLY A 173 -6.09 14.21 8.26
N TYR A 174 -7.30 14.71 8.53
CA TYR A 174 -8.51 13.90 8.62
C TYR A 174 -9.14 13.66 7.25
N THR A 175 -9.77 12.50 7.08
CA THR A 175 -10.64 12.25 5.92
C THR A 175 -11.75 13.30 5.81
N ARG A 176 -12.00 13.85 4.62
CA ARG A 176 -13.11 14.82 4.39
C ARG A 176 -14.47 14.23 4.73
N MET A 177 -14.62 12.92 4.54
CA MET A 177 -15.82 12.17 4.86
C MET A 177 -15.62 11.31 6.11
N PRO A 178 -16.71 11.04 6.84
CA PRO A 178 -16.74 9.92 7.77
C PRO A 178 -16.31 8.62 7.08
N PHE A 179 -15.49 7.81 7.74
CA PHE A 179 -15.08 6.54 7.15
C PHE A 179 -16.28 5.59 7.07
N ALA A 180 -16.44 5.01 5.88
CA ALA A 180 -17.35 3.92 5.61
C ALA A 180 -16.60 2.57 5.66
N ARG A 181 -15.31 2.54 5.34
CA ARG A 181 -14.51 1.31 5.44
C ARG A 181 -13.12 1.66 5.93
N LEU A 182 -12.61 0.86 6.86
CA LEU A 182 -11.26 0.94 7.34
C LEU A 182 -10.54 -0.35 6.96
N THR A 183 -9.81 -0.31 5.87
CA THR A 183 -9.28 -1.52 5.27
C THR A 183 -7.76 -1.48 5.23
N LEU A 184 -7.11 -2.39 5.94
CA LEU A 184 -5.66 -2.57 5.95
C LEU A 184 -5.29 -3.71 5.01
N ALA A 185 -4.35 -3.47 4.10
CA ALA A 185 -3.68 -4.54 3.37
C ALA A 185 -2.24 -4.71 3.88
N MET A 186 -1.82 -5.97 3.96
CA MET A 186 -0.47 -6.38 4.33
C MET A 186 0.06 -7.29 3.22
N GLY A 187 1.09 -6.82 2.53
CA GLY A 187 1.94 -7.63 1.66
C GLY A 187 2.98 -8.36 2.50
N ALA A 188 3.29 -9.59 2.11
CA ALA A 188 4.20 -10.45 2.84
C ALA A 188 4.99 -11.37 1.92
N LEU A 189 6.09 -11.94 2.43
CA LEU A 189 6.85 -12.95 1.70
C LEU A 189 6.03 -14.25 1.52
N PRO A 190 6.18 -14.97 0.39
CA PRO A 190 5.52 -16.27 0.14
C PRO A 190 5.66 -17.32 1.25
N GLU A 191 6.71 -17.22 2.04
CA GLU A 191 7.14 -18.12 3.10
C GLU A 191 6.50 -17.77 4.45
N THR A 192 5.80 -16.64 4.53
CA THR A 192 5.09 -16.19 5.73
C THR A 192 4.03 -17.23 6.12
N PRO A 193 4.01 -17.67 7.39
CA PRO A 193 3.05 -18.67 7.85
C PRO A 193 1.63 -18.07 7.86
N LEU A 194 0.70 -18.79 7.23
CA LEU A 194 -0.70 -18.40 7.12
C LEU A 194 -1.58 -19.67 7.12
N THR A 195 -2.62 -19.66 7.93
CA THR A 195 -3.64 -20.72 8.01
C THR A 195 -5.03 -20.13 7.90
N GLU A 196 -6.06 -20.95 7.68
CA GLU A 196 -7.45 -20.47 7.62
C GLU A 196 -7.93 -19.83 8.93
N ALA A 197 -7.30 -20.17 10.05
CA ALA A 197 -7.55 -19.57 11.36
C ALA A 197 -6.79 -18.24 11.57
N GLY A 198 -6.24 -17.62 10.52
CA GLY A 198 -5.37 -16.45 10.60
C GLY A 198 -3.91 -16.85 10.79
N GLY A 199 -3.64 -17.68 11.80
CA GLY A 199 -2.29 -18.12 12.13
C GLY A 199 -1.46 -17.04 12.82
N PRO A 200 -0.16 -17.31 13.07
CA PRO A 200 0.66 -16.56 14.04
C PRO A 200 0.72 -15.05 13.81
N LEU A 201 0.67 -14.62 12.54
CA LEU A 201 0.69 -13.20 12.18
C LEU A 201 -0.55 -12.48 12.71
N PHE A 202 -1.75 -13.02 12.44
CA PHE A 202 -3.00 -12.41 12.89
C PHE A 202 -3.16 -12.54 14.42
N ASP A 203 -2.73 -13.65 15.00
CA ASP A 203 -2.76 -13.89 16.45
C ASP A 203 -1.93 -12.86 17.23
N HIS A 204 -0.87 -12.33 16.62
CA HIS A 204 -0.03 -11.29 17.22
C HIS A 204 -0.52 -9.87 16.89
N PHE A 205 -0.90 -9.61 15.63
CA PHE A 205 -1.25 -8.29 15.14
C PHE A 205 -2.65 -7.84 15.60
N LEU A 206 -3.67 -8.68 15.44
CA LEU A 206 -5.06 -8.26 15.62
C LEU A 206 -5.39 -7.82 17.05
N PRO A 207 -4.96 -8.52 18.12
CA PRO A 207 -5.28 -8.09 19.48
C PRO A 207 -4.77 -6.67 19.77
N ARG A 208 -3.52 -6.37 19.38
CA ARG A 208 -2.91 -5.03 19.56
C ARG A 208 -3.58 -3.98 18.69
N TYR A 209 -3.99 -4.34 17.49
CA TYR A 209 -4.74 -3.44 16.62
C TYR A 209 -6.10 -3.11 17.23
N CYS A 210 -6.83 -4.09 17.75
CA CYS A 210 -8.09 -3.88 18.46
C CYS A 210 -7.91 -3.01 19.71
N GLU A 211 -6.86 -3.23 20.49
CA GLU A 211 -6.53 -2.43 21.68
C GLU A 211 -6.29 -0.96 21.30
N ALA A 212 -5.42 -0.69 20.31
CA ALA A 212 -5.14 0.66 19.84
C ALA A 212 -6.38 1.36 19.25
N LEU A 213 -7.27 0.61 18.59
CA LEU A 213 -8.55 1.15 18.12
C LEU A 213 -9.51 1.45 19.28
N ALA A 214 -9.53 0.61 20.31
CA ALA A 214 -10.35 0.80 21.51
C ALA A 214 -9.92 2.04 22.29
N GLU A 215 -8.60 2.25 22.47
CA GLU A 215 -8.04 3.48 23.06
C GLU A 215 -8.46 4.74 22.28
N ALA A 216 -8.63 4.60 20.97
CA ALA A 216 -9.07 5.68 20.10
C ALA A 216 -10.62 5.83 20.03
N GLY A 217 -11.37 5.06 20.84
CA GLY A 217 -12.83 5.14 20.94
C GLY A 217 -13.61 4.23 19.99
N VAL A 218 -12.94 3.26 19.35
CA VAL A 218 -13.56 2.25 18.48
C VAL A 218 -13.41 0.87 19.12
N THR A 219 -14.41 0.47 19.89
CA THR A 219 -14.43 -0.86 20.52
C THR A 219 -14.86 -1.92 19.52
N ILE A 220 -13.97 -2.90 19.28
CA ILE A 220 -14.23 -4.09 18.49
C ILE A 220 -14.34 -5.27 19.47
N PRO A 221 -15.48 -5.97 19.55
CA PRO A 221 -15.59 -7.21 20.30
C PRO A 221 -14.61 -8.27 19.79
N ASP A 222 -14.27 -9.25 20.63
CA ASP A 222 -13.30 -10.32 20.33
C ASP A 222 -13.64 -11.19 19.09
N HIS A 223 -14.82 -11.01 18.51
CA HIS A 223 -15.35 -11.82 17.41
C HIS A 223 -14.87 -11.27 16.05
N TRP A 224 -13.63 -11.56 15.68
CA TRP A 224 -13.17 -11.34 14.30
C TRP A 224 -13.34 -12.60 13.45
N GLN A 225 -14.08 -12.48 12.34
CA GLN A 225 -14.29 -13.59 11.42
C GLN A 225 -13.25 -13.55 10.29
N TYR A 226 -12.46 -14.62 10.16
CA TYR A 226 -11.61 -14.87 9.00
C TYR A 226 -12.46 -15.33 7.82
N GLN A 227 -12.25 -14.73 6.66
CA GLN A 227 -13.08 -14.88 5.48
C GLN A 227 -12.24 -14.75 4.20
N PHE A 228 -12.82 -15.26 3.11
CA PHE A 228 -12.29 -15.18 1.74
C PHE A 228 -10.88 -15.77 1.57
N PRO A 229 -10.63 -17.02 2.00
CA PRO A 229 -9.35 -17.66 1.72
C PRO A 229 -9.13 -17.75 0.20
N LYS A 230 -7.95 -17.37 -0.28
CA LYS A 230 -7.54 -17.60 -1.67
C LYS A 230 -6.38 -18.58 -1.71
N TRP A 231 -6.42 -19.47 -2.69
CA TRP A 231 -5.46 -20.56 -2.83
C TRP A 231 -4.75 -20.43 -4.18
N ASP A 232 -3.46 -20.75 -4.20
CA ASP A 232 -2.73 -20.89 -5.47
C ASP A 232 -3.05 -22.24 -6.14
N HIS A 233 -2.55 -22.43 -7.37
CA HIS A 233 -2.73 -23.68 -8.11
C HIS A 233 -2.12 -24.92 -7.43
N ALA A 234 -1.19 -24.72 -6.49
CA ALA A 234 -0.58 -25.79 -5.71
C ALA A 234 -1.37 -26.10 -4.42
N GLY A 235 -2.53 -25.49 -4.21
CA GLY A 235 -3.36 -25.70 -3.03
C GLY A 235 -2.77 -25.06 -1.77
N ARG A 236 -1.97 -24.00 -1.89
CA ARG A 236 -1.44 -23.24 -0.75
C ARG A 236 -2.26 -21.97 -0.53
N LEU A 237 -2.62 -21.68 0.71
CA LEU A 237 -3.40 -20.48 1.09
C LEU A 237 -2.55 -19.24 0.88
N ILE A 238 -2.83 -18.39 -0.09
CA ILE A 238 -2.02 -17.21 -0.43
C ILE A 238 -2.60 -15.89 0.06
N GLU A 239 -3.87 -15.87 0.44
CA GLU A 239 -4.51 -14.67 0.96
C GLU A 239 -5.61 -15.05 1.95
N LEU A 240 -5.77 -14.23 2.99
CA LEU A 240 -6.86 -14.30 3.94
C LEU A 240 -7.22 -12.89 4.39
N SER A 241 -8.48 -12.68 4.77
CA SER A 241 -8.88 -11.43 5.40
C SER A 241 -9.75 -11.63 6.63
N GLY A 242 -9.58 -10.79 7.64
CA GLY A 242 -10.53 -10.63 8.73
C GLY A 242 -11.42 -9.41 8.47
N THR A 243 -12.74 -9.54 8.61
CA THR A 243 -13.66 -8.38 8.52
C THR A 243 -14.54 -8.30 9.75
N TYR A 244 -14.62 -7.10 10.33
CA TYR A 244 -15.54 -6.76 11.40
C TYR A 244 -16.52 -5.70 10.91
N TYR A 245 -17.81 -6.02 10.97
CA TYR A 245 -18.89 -5.11 10.62
C TYR A 245 -19.32 -4.32 11.86
N LEU A 246 -19.26 -3.00 11.79
CA LEU A 246 -19.67 -2.13 12.91
C LEU A 246 -21.19 -2.23 13.11
N PRO A 247 -21.72 -2.01 14.33
CA PRO A 247 -23.17 -2.07 14.59
C PRO A 247 -24.02 -1.15 13.69
N SER A 248 -23.43 -0.06 13.19
CA SER A 248 -24.09 0.85 12.24
C SER A 248 -24.12 0.36 10.79
N HIS A 249 -23.64 -0.86 10.52
CA HIS A 249 -23.50 -1.39 9.17
C HIS A 249 -24.88 -1.64 8.56
N THR A 250 -25.11 -1.05 7.39
CA THR A 250 -26.22 -1.42 6.50
C THR A 250 -25.67 -1.60 5.09
N TYR A 251 -26.49 -2.18 4.21
CA TYR A 251 -26.09 -2.31 2.81
C TYR A 251 -25.80 -0.94 2.17
N ASP A 252 -26.66 0.06 2.40
CA ASP A 252 -26.51 1.43 1.87
C ASP A 252 -25.43 2.24 2.58
N ARG A 253 -25.09 1.85 3.81
CA ARG A 253 -24.08 2.47 4.67
C ARG A 253 -23.12 1.40 5.16
N ARG A 254 -22.33 0.84 4.24
CA ARG A 254 -21.30 -0.15 4.63
C ARG A 254 -20.35 0.52 5.61
N THR A 255 -20.32 0.02 6.84
CA THR A 255 -19.38 0.43 7.90
C THR A 255 -18.65 -0.78 8.44
N PHE A 256 -17.38 -0.96 8.08
CA PHE A 256 -16.60 -2.12 8.51
C PHE A 256 -15.10 -1.83 8.63
N ILE A 257 -14.41 -2.68 9.38
CA ILE A 257 -12.96 -2.72 9.52
C ILE A 257 -12.49 -4.04 8.92
N LYS A 258 -11.53 -4.00 8.00
CA LYS A 258 -10.99 -5.17 7.31
C LYS A 258 -9.47 -5.18 7.41
N VAL A 259 -8.91 -6.35 7.71
CA VAL A 259 -7.47 -6.61 7.64
C VAL A 259 -7.26 -7.73 6.64
N ARG A 260 -6.49 -7.49 5.59
CA ARG A 260 -6.16 -8.46 4.54
C ARG A 260 -4.67 -8.71 4.53
N LEU A 261 -4.28 -9.98 4.55
CA LEU A 261 -2.91 -10.41 4.34
C LEU A 261 -2.84 -11.14 2.99
N SER A 262 -1.89 -10.73 2.15
CA SER A 262 -1.54 -11.45 0.93
C SER A 262 -0.07 -11.80 0.96
N ARG A 263 0.25 -13.07 0.71
CA ARG A 263 1.63 -13.53 0.40
C ARG A 263 1.85 -13.80 -1.10
N ALA A 264 0.82 -13.56 -1.92
CA ALA A 264 0.96 -13.44 -3.37
C ALA A 264 1.57 -12.08 -3.77
N CYS A 265 1.43 -11.08 -2.90
CA CYS A 265 1.99 -9.75 -3.06
C CYS A 265 2.94 -9.47 -1.90
N GLU A 266 4.15 -9.01 -2.22
CA GLU A 266 5.16 -8.65 -1.22
C GLU A 266 4.95 -7.22 -0.71
N THR A 267 4.23 -6.38 -1.47
CA THR A 267 4.00 -4.97 -1.21
C THR A 267 2.53 -4.58 -1.27
N VAL A 268 2.16 -3.50 -0.58
CA VAL A 268 0.81 -2.93 -0.63
C VAL A 268 0.47 -2.37 -2.01
N GLU A 269 1.46 -1.88 -2.76
CA GLU A 269 1.30 -1.41 -4.14
C GLU A 269 0.83 -2.53 -5.06
N GLU A 270 1.41 -3.71 -4.96
CA GLU A 270 1.01 -4.88 -5.73
C GLU A 270 -0.45 -5.24 -5.44
N ILE A 271 -0.85 -5.29 -4.15
CA ILE A 271 -2.24 -5.56 -3.74
C ILE A 271 -3.18 -4.48 -4.30
N THR A 272 -2.79 -3.22 -4.17
CA THR A 272 -3.62 -2.04 -4.53
C THR A 272 -3.86 -1.99 -6.03
N LEU A 273 -2.79 -2.12 -6.82
CA LEU A 273 -2.89 -2.12 -8.28
C LEU A 273 -3.62 -3.35 -8.78
N GLN A 274 -3.41 -4.53 -8.17
CA GLN A 274 -4.11 -5.75 -8.58
C GLN A 274 -5.62 -5.54 -8.59
N ASP A 275 -6.19 -5.02 -7.49
CA ASP A 275 -7.63 -4.85 -7.39
C ASP A 275 -8.15 -3.72 -8.29
N PHE A 276 -7.42 -2.60 -8.38
CA PHE A 276 -7.83 -1.48 -9.21
C PHE A 276 -7.72 -1.77 -10.71
N LEU A 277 -6.75 -2.58 -11.15
CA LEU A 277 -6.66 -3.00 -12.55
C LEU A 277 -7.80 -3.93 -12.93
N VAL A 278 -8.23 -4.82 -12.03
CA VAL A 278 -9.41 -5.68 -12.25
C VAL A 278 -10.67 -4.83 -12.40
N LEU A 279 -10.85 -3.80 -11.56
CA LEU A 279 -11.93 -2.84 -11.71
C LEU A 279 -11.84 -2.09 -13.05
N LEU A 280 -10.67 -1.54 -13.38
CA LEU A 280 -10.47 -0.78 -14.61
C LEU A 280 -10.78 -1.61 -15.86
N GLU A 281 -10.34 -2.87 -15.88
CA GLU A 281 -10.65 -3.82 -16.94
C GLU A 281 -12.16 -4.05 -17.07
N ARG A 282 -12.86 -4.28 -15.96
CA ARG A 282 -14.32 -4.44 -15.95
C ARG A 282 -15.03 -3.20 -16.48
N LEU A 283 -14.62 -2.00 -16.05
CA LEU A 283 -15.20 -0.74 -16.52
C LEU A 283 -14.93 -0.53 -18.01
N HIS A 284 -13.71 -0.82 -18.49
CA HIS A 284 -13.34 -0.67 -19.90
C HIS A 284 -14.18 -1.55 -20.83
N PHE A 285 -14.45 -2.80 -20.41
CA PHE A 285 -15.25 -3.75 -21.19
C PHE A 285 -16.76 -3.65 -20.92
N THR A 286 -17.21 -2.68 -20.14
CA THR A 286 -18.65 -2.42 -19.97
C THR A 286 -19.21 -1.82 -21.27
N THR A 287 -19.95 -2.63 -22.03
CA THR A 287 -20.51 -2.26 -23.34
C THR A 287 -21.88 -1.60 -23.27
N ASP A 288 -22.62 -1.81 -22.18
CA ASP A 288 -23.93 -1.21 -21.93
C ASP A 288 -23.99 -0.56 -20.54
N TRP A 289 -23.76 0.76 -20.52
CA TRP A 289 -23.83 1.57 -19.31
C TRP A 289 -25.25 1.82 -18.81
N ALA A 290 -26.26 1.68 -19.67
CA ALA A 290 -27.65 1.76 -19.23
C ALA A 290 -28.00 0.50 -18.43
N LEU A 291 -27.63 -0.68 -18.94
CA LEU A 291 -27.80 -1.94 -18.22
C LEU A 291 -27.01 -1.99 -16.92
N TYR A 292 -25.75 -1.51 -16.92
CA TYR A 292 -24.95 -1.40 -15.70
C TYR A 292 -25.68 -0.60 -14.62
N ARG A 293 -26.30 0.53 -14.99
CA ARG A 293 -27.07 1.37 -14.07
C ARG A 293 -28.33 0.68 -13.54
N GLU A 294 -28.99 -0.15 -14.34
CA GLU A 294 -30.19 -0.88 -13.92
C GLU A 294 -29.88 -2.03 -12.96
N GLN A 295 -28.73 -2.70 -13.15
CA GLN A 295 -28.37 -3.91 -12.41
C GLN A 295 -27.46 -3.65 -11.20
N THR A 296 -26.70 -2.56 -11.21
CA THR A 296 -25.78 -2.22 -10.14
C THR A 296 -26.48 -1.38 -9.10
N LYS A 297 -26.48 -1.85 -7.86
CA LYS A 297 -27.01 -1.09 -6.72
C LYS A 297 -26.16 0.17 -6.50
N ASP A 298 -26.81 1.28 -6.14
CA ASP A 298 -26.16 2.59 -6.05
C ASP A 298 -24.92 2.61 -5.15
N VAL A 299 -24.92 1.85 -4.05
CA VAL A 299 -23.76 1.78 -3.16
C VAL A 299 -22.53 1.14 -3.83
N ASP A 300 -22.73 0.13 -4.68
CA ASP A 300 -21.66 -0.53 -5.41
C ASP A 300 -21.15 0.38 -6.54
N ALA A 301 -22.05 1.05 -7.26
CA ALA A 301 -21.68 2.05 -8.27
C ALA A 301 -20.91 3.24 -7.67
N ARG A 302 -21.20 3.65 -6.42
CA ARG A 302 -20.40 4.64 -5.68
C ARG A 302 -19.00 4.12 -5.35
N PHE A 303 -18.88 2.86 -4.93
CA PHE A 303 -17.58 2.27 -4.63
C PHE A 303 -16.73 2.09 -5.88
N ASP A 304 -17.32 1.66 -6.98
CA ASP A 304 -16.65 1.58 -8.28
C ASP A 304 -16.09 2.94 -8.70
N LEU A 305 -16.88 4.01 -8.54
CA LEU A 305 -16.43 5.37 -8.87
C LEU A 305 -15.30 5.81 -7.93
N GLN A 306 -15.43 5.53 -6.63
CA GLN A 306 -14.41 5.85 -5.63
C GLN A 306 -13.08 5.12 -5.91
N ASP A 307 -13.14 3.84 -6.26
CA ASP A 307 -11.97 3.01 -6.55
C ASP A 307 -11.33 3.40 -7.90
N PHE A 308 -12.14 3.76 -8.90
CA PHE A 308 -11.64 4.34 -10.16
C PHE A 308 -10.89 5.67 -9.93
N ILE A 309 -11.46 6.56 -9.10
CA ILE A 309 -10.82 7.82 -8.73
C ILE A 309 -9.56 7.60 -7.89
N SER A 310 -9.57 6.59 -7.01
CA SER A 310 -8.41 6.21 -6.22
C SER A 310 -7.26 5.69 -7.10
N LEU A 311 -7.57 4.86 -8.10
CA LEU A 311 -6.60 4.39 -9.08
C LEU A 311 -5.94 5.57 -9.80
N ASN A 312 -6.72 6.53 -10.29
CA ASN A 312 -6.21 7.71 -10.98
C ASN A 312 -5.20 8.50 -10.15
N HIS A 313 -5.36 8.54 -8.83
CA HIS A 313 -4.41 9.22 -7.94
C HIS A 313 -3.13 8.41 -7.74
N VAL A 314 -3.28 7.11 -7.48
CA VAL A 314 -2.15 6.20 -7.23
C VAL A 314 -1.23 6.08 -8.45
N VAL A 315 -1.79 6.22 -9.66
CA VAL A 315 -1.05 6.12 -10.93
C VAL A 315 -0.68 7.49 -11.53
N GLU A 316 -0.69 8.58 -10.77
CA GLU A 316 -0.30 9.92 -11.27
C GLU A 316 1.13 9.96 -11.86
N GLY A 317 2.04 9.14 -11.35
CA GLY A 317 3.38 8.97 -11.91
C GLY A 317 3.42 8.22 -13.25
N VAL A 318 2.27 7.74 -13.74
CA VAL A 318 2.12 6.94 -14.97
C VAL A 318 1.14 7.60 -15.94
N TYR A 319 -0.02 8.04 -15.45
CA TYR A 319 -1.07 8.69 -16.22
C TYR A 319 -1.20 10.15 -15.84
N GLN A 320 -0.90 11.04 -16.78
CA GLN A 320 -1.16 12.46 -16.63
C GLN A 320 -2.57 12.79 -17.13
N ARG A 321 -3.42 13.23 -16.22
CA ARG A 321 -4.79 13.65 -16.54
C ARG A 321 -4.80 14.92 -17.38
N SER A 322 -5.78 15.03 -18.26
CA SER A 322 -6.10 16.29 -18.95
C SER A 322 -6.69 17.33 -17.99
N ALA A 323 -6.74 18.60 -18.41
CA ALA A 323 -7.34 19.67 -17.60
C ALA A 323 -8.83 19.43 -17.30
N ASP A 324 -9.57 18.83 -18.24
CA ASP A 324 -10.98 18.51 -18.04
C ASP A 324 -11.18 17.31 -17.10
N GLU A 325 -10.33 16.29 -17.19
CA GLU A 325 -10.32 15.17 -16.25
C GLU A 325 -9.95 15.63 -14.83
N GLU A 326 -9.01 16.57 -14.68
CA GLU A 326 -8.66 17.15 -13.39
C GLU A 326 -9.82 17.99 -12.81
N ARG A 327 -10.50 18.79 -13.64
CA ARG A 327 -11.70 19.52 -13.20
C ARG A 327 -12.79 18.55 -12.71
N LEU A 328 -13.08 17.52 -13.50
CA LEU A 328 -14.07 16.50 -13.17
C LEU A 328 -13.69 15.73 -11.89
N LEU A 329 -12.40 15.40 -11.71
CA LEU A 329 -11.88 14.79 -10.50
C LEU A 329 -12.20 15.63 -9.25
N VAL A 330 -11.97 16.95 -9.32
CA VAL A 330 -12.23 17.87 -8.21
C VAL A 330 -13.74 17.93 -7.90
N GLU A 331 -14.59 18.02 -8.92
CA GLU A 331 -16.04 18.03 -8.75
C GLU A 331 -16.56 16.73 -8.10
N ILE A 332 -16.08 15.57 -8.57
CA ILE A 332 -16.42 14.27 -7.99
C ILE A 332 -15.98 14.19 -6.53
N LYS A 333 -14.74 14.60 -6.22
CA LYS A 333 -14.20 14.62 -4.85
C LYS A 333 -15.07 15.48 -3.92
N ASP A 334 -15.56 16.62 -4.39
CA ASP A 334 -16.45 17.48 -3.62
C ASP A 334 -17.84 16.87 -3.45
N ALA A 335 -18.38 16.23 -4.49
CA ALA A 335 -19.67 15.54 -4.39
C ALA A 335 -19.67 14.40 -3.37
N PHE A 336 -18.52 13.72 -3.21
CA PHE A 336 -18.36 12.70 -2.19
C PHE A 336 -18.66 13.23 -0.77
N ARG A 337 -18.51 14.53 -0.48
CA ARG A 337 -18.92 15.13 0.81
C ARG A 337 -20.38 14.86 1.20
N GLY A 338 -21.26 14.51 0.26
CA GLY A 338 -22.54 13.89 0.60
C GLY A 338 -23.54 13.82 -0.54
N THR A 339 -23.45 14.73 -1.51
CA THR A 339 -24.41 14.82 -2.63
C THR A 339 -24.33 13.63 -3.57
N ILE A 340 -23.19 12.93 -3.62
CA ILE A 340 -23.00 11.69 -4.40
C ILE A 340 -23.97 10.58 -4.02
N LYS A 341 -24.61 10.65 -2.84
CA LYS A 341 -25.62 9.68 -2.42
C LYS A 341 -26.90 9.75 -3.27
N THR A 342 -27.15 10.90 -3.89
CA THR A 342 -28.29 11.10 -4.78
C THR A 342 -28.03 10.37 -6.11
N PRO A 343 -28.90 9.43 -6.54
CA PRO A 343 -28.67 8.64 -7.75
C PRO A 343 -28.45 9.50 -9.00
N ALA A 344 -29.23 10.58 -9.16
CA ALA A 344 -29.08 11.50 -10.28
C ALA A 344 -27.68 12.14 -10.35
N VAL A 345 -27.07 12.44 -9.20
CA VAL A 345 -25.72 13.02 -9.12
C VAL A 345 -24.67 11.95 -9.45
N LEU A 346 -24.76 10.77 -8.83
CA LEU A 346 -23.86 9.64 -9.09
C LEU A 346 -23.80 9.27 -10.57
N TYR A 347 -24.96 9.03 -11.18
CA TYR A 347 -25.02 8.63 -12.59
C TYR A 347 -24.73 9.79 -13.54
N GLY A 348 -24.91 11.04 -13.10
CA GLY A 348 -24.43 12.23 -13.81
C GLY A 348 -22.90 12.22 -13.95
N TYR A 349 -22.16 11.94 -12.88
CA TYR A 349 -20.71 11.84 -12.92
C TYR A 349 -20.22 10.63 -13.72
N TRP A 350 -20.86 9.45 -13.57
CA TRP A 350 -20.53 8.30 -14.41
C TRP A 350 -20.67 8.65 -15.89
N ARG A 351 -21.76 9.31 -16.30
CA ARG A 351 -21.95 9.76 -17.68
C ARG A 351 -20.80 10.66 -18.16
N GLN A 352 -20.32 11.59 -17.34
CA GLN A 352 -19.20 12.47 -17.68
C GLN A 352 -17.87 11.69 -17.82
N VAL A 353 -17.60 10.74 -16.91
CA VAL A 353 -16.44 9.84 -16.98
C VAL A 353 -16.44 9.02 -18.27
N ILE A 354 -17.61 8.55 -18.72
CA ILE A 354 -17.73 7.77 -19.96
C ILE A 354 -17.59 8.64 -21.20
N ILE A 355 -18.27 9.80 -21.26
CA ILE A 355 -18.21 10.70 -22.42
C ILE A 355 -16.79 11.23 -22.63
N SER A 356 -16.04 11.50 -21.56
CA SER A 356 -14.63 11.93 -21.63
C SER A 356 -13.67 10.82 -22.08
N ARG A 357 -14.13 9.57 -22.20
CA ARG A 357 -13.31 8.39 -22.50
C ARG A 357 -12.20 8.16 -21.47
N TRP A 358 -12.36 8.68 -20.25
CA TRP A 358 -11.31 8.67 -19.23
C TRP A 358 -10.90 7.24 -18.84
N VAL A 359 -11.87 6.34 -18.64
CA VAL A 359 -11.63 4.90 -18.37
C VAL A 359 -10.77 4.27 -19.47
N GLU A 360 -11.09 4.55 -20.73
CA GLU A 360 -10.39 3.99 -21.88
C GLU A 360 -8.97 4.55 -22.01
N ASN A 361 -8.79 5.86 -21.83
CA ASN A 361 -7.47 6.49 -21.90
C ASN A 361 -6.54 5.94 -20.81
N LEU A 362 -7.04 5.84 -19.57
CA LEU A 362 -6.29 5.25 -18.47
C LEU A 362 -5.94 3.79 -18.74
N TYR A 363 -6.90 2.98 -19.19
CA TYR A 363 -6.69 1.57 -19.52
C TYR A 363 -5.53 1.37 -20.50
N TRP A 364 -5.50 2.14 -21.60
CA TRP A 364 -4.47 1.99 -22.61
C TRP A 364 -3.10 2.54 -22.20
N VAL A 365 -3.04 3.58 -21.36
CA VAL A 365 -1.76 4.05 -20.81
C VAL A 365 -1.16 2.99 -19.87
N LEU A 366 -1.97 2.39 -18.99
CA LEU A 366 -1.50 1.32 -18.12
C LEU A 366 -1.10 0.07 -18.93
N ALA A 367 -1.82 -0.26 -20.00
CA ALA A 367 -1.50 -1.38 -20.87
C ALA A 367 -0.17 -1.18 -21.61
N ASP A 368 0.12 0.02 -22.10
CA ASP A 368 1.40 0.34 -22.74
C ASP A 368 2.56 0.24 -21.73
N VAL A 369 2.38 0.77 -20.53
CA VAL A 369 3.43 0.73 -19.48
C VAL A 369 3.68 -0.69 -18.99
N ALA A 370 2.62 -1.46 -18.75
CA ALA A 370 2.72 -2.82 -18.21
C ALA A 370 3.16 -3.86 -19.25
N LEU A 371 2.70 -3.73 -20.50
CA LEU A 371 2.83 -4.77 -21.53
C LEU A 371 3.54 -4.30 -22.81
N GLY A 372 3.82 -3.01 -22.96
CA GLY A 372 4.36 -2.43 -24.20
C GLY A 372 3.37 -2.46 -25.36
N VAL A 373 2.06 -2.56 -25.07
CA VAL A 373 1.00 -2.67 -26.06
C VAL A 373 0.37 -1.31 -26.29
N LYS A 374 0.43 -0.82 -27.53
CA LYS A 374 -0.22 0.43 -27.91
C LYS A 374 -1.71 0.25 -28.09
N ARG A 375 -2.43 1.37 -27.98
CA ARG A 375 -3.89 1.45 -28.16
C ARG A 375 -4.35 0.72 -29.43
N TYR A 376 -5.28 -0.21 -29.27
CA TYR A 376 -5.89 -1.04 -30.33
C TYR A 376 -4.93 -1.98 -31.07
N GLN A 377 -3.68 -2.14 -30.62
CA GLN A 377 -2.75 -3.08 -31.25
C GLN A 377 -3.21 -4.54 -31.08
N ARG A 378 -3.78 -4.87 -29.91
CA ARG A 378 -4.45 -6.15 -29.61
C ARG A 378 -5.35 -6.01 -28.39
N MET A 379 -6.24 -6.97 -28.17
CA MET A 379 -6.96 -7.07 -26.89
C MET A 379 -5.98 -7.38 -25.74
N VAL A 380 -6.25 -6.79 -24.58
CA VAL A 380 -5.47 -6.95 -23.34
C VAL A 380 -6.41 -7.42 -22.23
N SER A 381 -5.90 -8.24 -21.32
CA SER A 381 -6.60 -8.57 -20.06
C SER A 381 -5.63 -8.46 -18.90
N PHE A 382 -5.80 -7.45 -18.03
CA PHE A 382 -4.90 -7.23 -16.90
C PHE A 382 -4.95 -8.41 -15.92
N ALA A 383 -6.14 -8.93 -15.65
CA ALA A 383 -6.32 -10.08 -14.76
C ALA A 383 -5.52 -11.31 -15.21
N ARG A 384 -5.41 -11.56 -16.52
CA ARG A 384 -4.70 -12.74 -17.07
C ARG A 384 -3.22 -12.50 -17.35
N GLU A 385 -2.87 -11.29 -17.74
CA GLU A 385 -1.54 -11.01 -18.28
C GLU A 385 -0.59 -10.31 -17.31
N VAL A 386 -1.14 -9.62 -16.30
CA VAL A 386 -0.40 -8.69 -15.45
C VAL A 386 -0.56 -9.00 -13.96
N VAL A 387 -1.78 -9.31 -13.51
CA VAL A 387 -2.13 -9.36 -12.08
C VAL A 387 -1.29 -10.38 -11.29
N ASP A 388 -1.01 -11.55 -11.85
CA ASP A 388 -0.22 -12.59 -11.16
C ASP A 388 1.26 -12.21 -11.01
N GLN A 389 1.76 -11.29 -11.85
CA GLN A 389 3.12 -10.81 -11.80
C GLN A 389 3.20 -9.36 -12.31
N MET A 390 2.90 -8.42 -11.41
CA MET A 390 2.86 -7.01 -11.73
C MET A 390 4.23 -6.51 -12.26
N PRO A 391 4.29 -5.87 -13.44
CA PRO A 391 5.53 -5.37 -14.03
C PRO A 391 6.18 -4.28 -13.18
N PRO A 392 7.51 -4.33 -12.96
CA PRO A 392 8.25 -3.26 -12.29
C PRO A 392 8.00 -1.87 -12.88
N ARG A 393 7.88 -1.76 -14.21
CA ARG A 393 7.63 -0.49 -14.90
C ARG A 393 6.32 0.18 -14.49
N LEU A 394 5.35 -0.60 -14.01
CA LEU A 394 4.09 -0.08 -13.47
C LEU A 394 4.21 0.20 -11.96
N LEU A 395 4.89 -0.67 -11.21
CA LEU A 395 5.03 -0.57 -9.75
C LEU A 395 5.94 0.58 -9.29
N ILE A 396 7.05 0.81 -9.99
CA ILE A 396 8.09 1.77 -9.57
C ILE A 396 7.51 3.20 -9.48
N PRO A 397 6.83 3.74 -10.51
CA PRO A 397 6.24 5.08 -10.42
C PRO A 397 5.15 5.17 -9.35
N VAL A 398 4.35 4.11 -9.20
CA VAL A 398 3.27 4.03 -8.20
C VAL A 398 3.83 4.05 -6.78
N ARG A 399 4.88 3.27 -6.49
CA ARG A 399 5.54 3.26 -5.17
C ARG A 399 6.10 4.63 -4.84
N ARG A 400 6.77 5.31 -5.79
CA ARG A 400 7.29 6.67 -5.60
C ARG A 400 6.18 7.66 -5.26
N GLN A 401 5.08 7.62 -6.02
CA GLN A 401 3.92 8.49 -5.79
C GLN A 401 3.31 8.26 -4.40
N LEU A 402 3.12 7.01 -4.00
CA LEU A 402 2.58 6.66 -2.69
C LEU A 402 3.54 7.01 -1.55
N GLN A 403 4.85 6.85 -1.73
CA GLN A 403 5.85 7.25 -0.77
C GLN A 403 5.86 8.76 -0.56
N GLU A 404 5.86 9.55 -1.64
CA GLU A 404 5.75 11.01 -1.57
C GLU A 404 4.45 11.41 -0.87
N TYR A 405 3.33 10.82 -1.30
CA TYR A 405 2.02 11.07 -0.73
C TYR A 405 1.99 10.78 0.78
N HIS A 406 2.40 9.59 1.20
CA HIS A 406 2.46 9.20 2.61
C HIS A 406 3.44 10.04 3.43
N SER A 407 4.56 10.49 2.85
CA SER A 407 5.52 11.36 3.53
C SER A 407 4.91 12.73 3.81
N ARG A 408 4.20 13.32 2.84
CA ARG A 408 3.42 14.54 3.05
C ARG A 408 2.34 14.33 4.12
N LEU A 409 1.68 13.17 4.10
CA LEU A 409 0.65 12.86 5.10
C LEU A 409 1.17 12.65 6.51
N GLY A 410 2.35 12.04 6.65
CA GLY A 410 3.03 11.87 7.94
C GLY A 410 3.54 13.20 8.52
N ALA A 411 3.74 14.22 7.68
CA ALA A 411 4.09 15.56 8.12
C ALA A 411 2.89 16.39 8.64
N PHE A 412 1.64 15.99 8.34
CA PHE A 412 0.44 16.59 8.92
C PHE A 412 0.38 16.23 10.41
N GLY A 413 0.83 17.18 11.22
CA GLY A 413 1.12 17.04 12.63
C GLY A 413 2.24 17.98 13.07
N VAL A 414 3.20 18.32 12.22
CA VAL A 414 4.31 19.22 12.60
C VAL A 414 3.95 20.70 12.48
N ILE A 415 2.99 21.06 11.61
CA ILE A 415 2.58 22.46 11.39
C ILE A 415 1.36 22.80 12.25
N GLY A 416 1.56 22.76 13.57
CA GLY A 416 0.76 23.53 14.51
C GLY A 416 1.48 24.83 14.82
N GLY A 417 1.36 25.82 13.92
CA GLY A 417 1.97 27.13 14.08
C GLY A 417 2.52 27.67 12.76
N ASP A 418 1.84 28.69 12.24
CA ASP A 418 2.34 29.65 11.24
C ASP A 418 2.80 29.12 9.87
N ALA A 419 1.83 28.94 8.97
CA ALA A 419 2.00 29.28 7.55
C ALA A 419 0.64 29.48 6.88
N VAL A 420 -0.11 30.50 7.35
CA VAL A 420 -1.10 31.18 6.50
C VAL A 420 -0.44 32.47 6.04
N SER A 421 0.19 32.45 4.87
CA SER A 421 0.25 33.61 3.97
C SER A 421 0.90 33.24 2.64
N SER A 422 0.18 33.61 1.57
CA SER A 422 0.53 33.71 0.14
C SER A 422 0.37 32.46 -0.71
#